data_AF-A0A226MZE1-F1
#
_entry.id   AF-A0A226MZE1-F1
#
_cell.length_a   1.000
_cell.length_b   1.000
_cell.length_c   1.000
_cell.angle_alpha   90.00
_cell.angle_beta   90.00
_cell.angle_gamma   90.00
#
_symmetry.space_group_name_H-M   'P 1'
#
loop_
_entity.id
_entity.type
_entity.pdbx_description
1 polymer ?
#
loop_
_entity_poly.entity_id
_entity_poly.type
_entity_poly.pdbx_seq_one_letter_code
_entity_poly.pdbx_strand_id
1 'polypeptide(L)'
;MLDAVRSIPTQMDYKGQKLAEQIFQGIILVSAIIGFIYGYVTEQFGWTVYIVMAGFALSCLLTLPPWPMYRRNPLKWLPVQESGTEDKKPADRKPKRHAKN
;
A
#
# COMPACT_ATOMS: atom_id res chain seq x y z
N MET A 1 -10.07 19.52 17.56
CA MET A 1 -10.43 18.33 16.77
C MET A 1 -10.20 18.55 15.26
N LEU A 2 -10.49 19.72 14.68
CA LEU A 2 -10.27 20.02 13.25
C LEU A 2 -8.81 20.38 12.90
N ASP A 3 -8.04 20.92 13.85
CA ASP A 3 -6.62 21.29 13.62
C ASP A 3 -5.72 20.08 13.37
N ALA A 4 -6.02 18.96 14.03
CA ALA A 4 -5.29 17.71 13.86
C ALA A 4 -5.46 17.11 12.46
N VAL A 5 -6.53 17.46 11.72
CA VAL A 5 -6.78 17.01 10.33
C VAL A 5 -6.09 17.92 9.33
N ARG A 6 -6.01 19.24 9.62
CA ARG A 6 -5.31 20.22 8.78
C ARG A 6 -3.78 20.13 8.88
N SER A 7 -3.25 19.70 10.02
CA SER A 7 -1.80 19.54 10.23
C SER A 7 -1.24 18.24 9.65
N ILE A 8 -2.05 17.42 8.98
CA ILE A 8 -1.63 16.13 8.46
C ILE A 8 -0.99 16.33 7.08
N PRO A 9 0.34 16.15 6.92
CA PRO A 9 0.95 16.19 5.60
C PRO A 9 0.31 15.12 4.71
N THR A 10 -0.26 15.54 3.58
CA THR A 10 -1.05 14.66 2.68
C THR A 10 -0.21 13.61 1.95
N GLN A 11 1.12 13.69 2.03
CA GLN A 11 2.00 12.70 1.42
C GLN A 11 1.89 11.35 2.14
N MET A 12 1.46 10.34 1.38
CA MET A 12 1.51 8.93 1.73
C MET A 12 2.79 8.34 1.13
N ASP A 13 3.57 7.62 1.92
CA ASP A 13 4.73 6.90 1.38
C ASP A 13 4.25 5.75 0.49
N TYR A 14 5.03 5.39 -0.55
CA TYR A 14 4.71 4.25 -1.43
C TYR A 14 4.46 2.94 -0.65
N LYS A 15 5.27 2.68 0.39
CA LYS A 15 5.06 1.53 1.29
C LYS A 15 3.78 1.65 2.10
N GLY A 16 3.43 2.87 2.52
CA GLY A 16 2.19 3.16 3.24
C GLY A 16 0.96 2.91 2.36
N GLN A 17 1.02 3.31 1.09
CA GLN A 17 -0.04 3.03 0.12
C GLN A 17 -0.24 1.51 -0.08
N LYS A 18 0.84 0.74 -0.26
CA LYS A 18 0.75 -0.72 -0.38
C LYS A 18 0.15 -1.36 0.88
N LEU A 19 0.53 -0.88 2.07
CA LEU A 19 -0.03 -1.38 3.32
C LEU A 19 -1.52 -1.05 3.46
N ALA A 20 -1.92 0.16 3.11
CA ALA A 20 -3.33 0.57 3.11
C ALA A 20 -4.17 -0.30 2.16
N GLU A 21 -3.65 -0.63 0.97
CA GLU A 21 -4.31 -1.53 0.03
C GLU A 21 -4.42 -2.96 0.57
N GLN A 22 -3.36 -3.50 1.18
CA GLN A 22 -3.39 -4.83 1.80
C GLN A 22 -4.42 -4.92 2.93
N ILE A 23 -4.51 -3.87 3.76
CA ILE A 23 -5.50 -3.80 4.83
C ILE A 23 -6.92 -3.70 4.25
N PHE A 24 -7.12 -2.88 3.22
CA PHE A 24 -8.41 -2.77 2.54
C PHE A 24 -8.87 -4.13 2.00
N GLN A 25 -8.02 -4.79 1.19
CA GLN A 25 -8.32 -6.09 0.62
C GLN A 25 -8.56 -7.15 1.69
N GLY A 26 -7.74 -7.16 2.75
CA GLY A 26 -7.89 -8.09 3.87
C GLY A 26 -9.24 -7.95 4.58
N ILE A 27 -9.65 -6.71 4.90
CA ILE A 27 -10.94 -6.46 5.56
C ILE A 27 -12.11 -6.86 4.67
N ILE A 28 -12.09 -6.45 3.40
CA ILE A 28 -13.17 -6.79 2.45
C ILE A 28 -13.28 -8.30 2.29
N LEU A 29 -12.16 -9.01 2.09
CA LEU A 29 -12.16 -10.46 1.91
C LEU A 29 -12.71 -11.18 3.14
N VAL A 30 -12.26 -10.80 4.35
CA VAL A 30 -12.76 -11.38 5.60
C VAL A 30 -14.25 -11.10 5.77
N SER A 31 -14.70 -9.87 5.50
CA SER A 31 -16.12 -9.51 5.58
C SER A 31 -16.97 -10.28 4.56
N ALA A 32 -16.45 -10.56 3.37
CA ALA A 32 -17.12 -11.34 2.35
C ALA A 32 -17.29 -12.81 2.77
N ILE A 33 -16.24 -13.42 3.35
CA ILE A 33 -16.31 -14.81 3.84
C ILE A 33 -17.32 -14.93 4.98
N ILE A 34 -17.25 -14.03 5.97
CA ILE A 34 -18.18 -14.02 7.11
C ILE A 34 -19.61 -13.75 6.63
N GLY A 35 -19.77 -12.74 5.78
CA GLY A 35 -21.04 -12.36 5.18
C GLY A 35 -21.67 -13.53 4.43
N PHE A 36 -20.88 -14.22 3.60
CA PHE A 36 -21.33 -15.37 2.84
C PHE A 36 -21.79 -16.54 3.73
N ILE A 37 -21.00 -16.92 4.73
CA ILE A 37 -21.37 -17.99 5.68
C ILE A 37 -22.67 -17.61 6.42
N TYR A 38 -22.77 -16.37 6.90
CA TYR A 38 -23.93 -15.90 7.64
C TYR A 38 -25.19 -15.83 6.77
N GLY A 39 -25.09 -15.31 5.55
CA GLY A 39 -26.20 -15.27 4.61
C GLY A 39 -26.64 -16.63 4.11
N TYR A 40 -25.71 -17.59 4.02
CA TYR A 40 -26.04 -18.98 3.71
C TYR A 40 -26.86 -19.62 4.84
N VAL A 41 -26.44 -19.45 6.10
CA VAL A 41 -27.16 -20.00 7.28
C VAL A 41 -28.54 -19.37 7.45
N THR A 42 -28.69 -18.07 7.14
CA THR A 42 -29.96 -17.35 7.28
C THR A 42 -30.86 -17.47 6.05
N GLU A 43 -30.42 -18.17 5.00
CA GLU A 43 -31.08 -18.29 3.68
C GLU A 43 -31.49 -16.95 3.05
N GLN A 44 -30.86 -15.85 3.50
CA GLN A 44 -31.15 -14.50 3.05
C GLN A 44 -29.87 -13.81 2.59
N PHE A 45 -29.74 -13.67 1.27
CA PHE A 45 -28.58 -13.04 0.66
C PHE A 45 -28.41 -11.55 1.04
N GLY A 46 -29.48 -10.87 1.47
CA GLY A 46 -29.42 -9.48 1.91
C GLY A 46 -28.45 -9.26 3.08
N TRP A 47 -28.35 -10.21 4.02
CA TRP A 47 -27.41 -10.11 5.14
C TRP A 47 -25.95 -10.13 4.69
N THR A 48 -25.63 -10.90 3.65
CA THR A 48 -24.28 -10.91 3.06
C THR A 48 -23.87 -9.50 2.61
N VAL A 49 -24.79 -8.79 1.96
CA VAL A 49 -24.57 -7.46 1.40
C VAL A 49 -24.39 -6.44 2.50
N TYR A 50 -25.20 -6.50 3.56
CA TYR A 50 -25.05 -5.63 4.72
C TYR A 50 -23.70 -5.80 5.41
N ILE A 51 -23.25 -7.05 5.59
CA ILE A 51 -21.96 -7.35 6.24
C ILE A 51 -20.80 -6.86 5.37
N VAL A 52 -20.84 -7.09 4.06
CA VAL A 52 -19.81 -6.60 3.12
C VAL A 52 -19.80 -5.07 3.07
N MET A 53 -20.97 -4.41 3.03
CA MET A 53 -21.04 -2.94 3.10
C MET A 53 -20.46 -2.40 4.41
N ALA A 54 -20.77 -3.03 5.55
CA ALA A 54 -20.20 -2.64 6.83
C ALA A 54 -18.67 -2.82 6.84
N GLY A 55 -18.18 -3.93 6.29
CA GLY A 55 -16.75 -4.16 6.09
C GLY A 55 -16.09 -3.12 5.18
N PHE A 56 -16.78 -2.68 4.13
CA PHE A 56 -16.32 -1.62 3.23
C PHE A 56 -16.27 -0.24 3.90
N ALA A 57 -17.31 0.13 4.65
CA ALA A 57 -17.31 1.37 5.40
C ALA A 57 -16.15 1.40 6.43
N LEU A 58 -15.93 0.28 7.12
CA LEU A 58 -14.83 0.13 8.06
C LEU A 58 -13.46 0.20 7.37
N SER A 59 -13.29 -0.48 6.24
CA SER A 59 -12.03 -0.45 5.50
C SER A 59 -11.71 0.95 5.00
N CYS A 60 -12.69 1.68 4.46
CA CYS A 60 -12.54 3.09 4.08
C CYS A 60 -12.12 3.96 5.28
N LEU A 61 -12.74 3.77 6.45
CA LEU A 61 -12.36 4.53 7.65
C LEU A 61 -10.91 4.25 8.09
N LEU A 62 -10.39 3.05 7.84
CA LEU A 62 -9.03 2.66 8.23
C LEU A 62 -7.97 3.00 7.17
N THR A 63 -8.33 3.11 5.90
CA THR A 63 -7.36 3.30 4.81
C THR A 63 -7.38 4.69 4.19
N LEU A 64 -8.50 5.43 4.28
CA LEU A 64 -8.61 6.78 3.73
C LEU A 64 -7.96 7.86 4.59
N PRO A 65 -8.10 7.88 5.93
CA PRO A 65 -7.38 8.86 6.73
C PRO A 65 -5.89 8.56 6.60
N PRO A 66 -5.05 9.59 6.40
CA PRO A 66 -3.64 9.36 6.19
C PRO A 66 -2.97 9.26 7.58
N TRP A 67 -3.16 8.08 8.19
CA TRP A 67 -2.68 7.74 9.53
C TRP A 67 -1.15 7.78 9.59
N PRO A 68 -0.55 8.20 10.73
CA PRO A 68 0.90 8.28 10.89
C PRO A 68 1.61 6.92 10.74
N MET A 69 0.87 5.80 10.88
CA MET A 69 1.37 4.45 10.61
C MET A 69 1.86 4.27 9.16
N TYR A 70 1.20 4.93 8.21
CA TYR A 70 1.53 4.81 6.78
C TYR A 70 2.70 5.71 6.34
N ARG A 71 3.28 6.53 7.24
CA ARG A 71 4.36 7.50 6.93
C ARG A 71 5.72 7.17 7.54
N ARG A 72 5.96 5.91 7.86
CA ARG A 72 7.19 5.50 8.56
C ARG A 72 8.41 5.39 7.65
N ASN A 73 8.30 5.64 6.34
CA ASN A 73 9.38 5.41 5.38
C ASN A 73 9.55 6.61 4.44
N PRO A 74 10.12 7.73 4.93
CA PRO A 74 10.36 8.90 4.09
C PRO A 74 11.23 8.54 2.88
N LEU A 75 10.73 8.83 1.68
CA LEU A 75 11.46 8.63 0.43
C LEU A 75 12.69 9.55 0.42
N LYS A 76 13.89 8.96 0.45
CA LYS A 76 15.14 9.70 0.24
C LYS A 76 15.29 9.97 -1.25
N TRP A 77 14.81 11.13 -1.69
CA TRP A 77 15.02 11.61 -3.04
C TRP A 77 16.52 11.72 -3.32
N LEU A 78 16.98 11.14 -4.43
CA LEU A 78 18.33 11.42 -4.91
C LEU A 78 18.38 12.88 -5.39
N PRO A 79 19.51 13.58 -5.19
CA PRO A 79 19.67 14.92 -5.75
C PRO A 79 19.44 14.89 -7.26
N VAL A 80 18.78 15.92 -7.78
CA VAL A 80 18.53 16.08 -9.21
C VAL A 80 19.89 15.99 -9.92
N GLN A 81 20.05 15.00 -10.80
CA GLN A 81 21.16 15.01 -11.74
C GLN A 81 20.91 16.19 -12.67
N GLU A 82 21.68 17.25 -12.52
CA GLU A 82 21.73 18.33 -13.50
C GLU A 82 22.14 17.68 -14.82
N SER A 83 21.24 17.71 -15.80
CA SER A 83 21.53 17.27 -17.15
C SER A 83 22.53 18.25 -17.76
N GLY A 84 23.82 17.98 -17.56
CA GLY A 84 24.88 18.84 -18.02
C GLY A 84 26.24 18.19 -17.84
N THR A 85 26.75 17.64 -18.94
CA THR A 85 28.10 17.10 -19.17
C THR A 85 28.22 15.59 -18.98
N GLU A 86 28.24 14.93 -20.14
CA GLU A 86 28.87 13.63 -20.34
C GLU A 86 30.26 13.63 -19.70
N ASP A 87 30.52 12.76 -18.72
CA ASP A 87 31.90 12.36 -18.45
C ASP A 87 31.98 10.86 -18.19
N LYS A 88 32.64 10.20 -19.14
CA LYS A 88 32.95 8.78 -19.19
C LYS A 88 33.84 8.40 -18.01
N LYS A 89 33.51 7.34 -17.25
CA LYS A 89 34.50 6.34 -16.77
C LYS A 89 33.87 5.12 -16.08
N PRO A 90 34.57 3.97 -15.99
CA PRO A 90 34.50 2.92 -16.98
C PRO A 90 33.96 1.60 -16.40
N ALA A 91 33.60 0.69 -17.31
CA ALA A 91 33.08 -0.64 -17.04
C ALA A 91 33.98 -1.50 -16.12
N ASP A 92 33.48 -1.88 -14.94
CA ASP A 92 34.01 -3.01 -14.18
C ASP A 92 33.38 -4.31 -14.72
N ARG A 93 33.92 -4.81 -15.83
CA ARG A 93 33.66 -6.19 -16.28
C ARG A 93 34.80 -7.08 -15.80
N LYS A 94 34.58 -7.75 -14.68
CA LYS A 94 35.42 -8.84 -14.14
C LYS A 94 35.85 -9.81 -15.26
N PRO A 95 37.14 -10.17 -15.39
CA PRO A 95 37.57 -11.15 -16.38
C PRO A 95 37.21 -12.57 -15.90
N LYS A 96 36.27 -13.24 -16.58
CA LYS A 96 36.09 -14.69 -16.49
C LYS A 96 37.26 -15.37 -17.19
N ARG A 97 38.20 -15.88 -16.39
CA ARG A 97 39.36 -16.66 -16.84
C ARG A 97 38.87 -18.06 -17.26
N HIS A 98 38.76 -18.30 -18.57
CA HIS A 98 38.62 -19.64 -19.14
C HIS A 98 39.98 -20.33 -19.07
N ALA A 99 40.11 -21.36 -18.23
CA ALA A 99 41.20 -22.32 -18.32
C ALA A 99 40.81 -23.39 -19.36
N LYS A 100 41.59 -23.47 -20.43
CA LYS A 100 41.57 -24.57 -21.40
C LYS A 100 42.93 -25.26 -21.29
N ASN A 101 42.88 -26.54 -20.93
CA ASN A 101 43.74 -27.67 -21.32
C ASN A 101 43.71 -28.72 -20.20
#